data_AF-A0A7X7K0M9-F1
#
_entry.id   AF-A0A7X7K0M9-F1
#
_cell.length_a   1.000
_cell.length_b   1.000
_cell.length_c   1.000
_cell.angle_alpha   90.00
_cell.angle_beta   90.00
_cell.angle_gamma   90.00
#
_symmetry.space_group_name_H-M   'P 1'
#
loop_
_entity.id
_entity.type
_entity.pdbx_description
1 polymer ?
#
loop_
_entity_poly.entity_id
_entity_poly.type
_entity_poly.pdbx_seq_one_letter_code
_entity_poly.pdbx_strand_id
1 'polypeptide(L)'
;MTGSTSFPTLAEGYRVYCLAEGKSPKTIRWYLGKLRIFQEYLTAQGIPLDAAAVTTAHLRAFLVHLREDVQADAHNPLKPTRDAPLAAGTIQGYARTLKAFFAWLAREEGLPKDPPSAWASPRRRTPSSRPSPSPRCSAPSG
;
A
#
# COMPACT_ATOMS: atom_id res chain seq x y z
N MET A 1 2.16 -20.43 10.45
CA MET A 1 2.57 -20.54 9.02
C MET A 1 2.90 -19.14 8.56
N THR A 2 4.17 -18.81 8.34
CA THR A 2 4.56 -17.53 7.74
C THR A 2 4.14 -17.58 6.27
N GLY A 3 3.00 -16.95 5.95
CA GLY A 3 2.58 -16.76 4.57
C GLY A 3 3.66 -16.02 3.78
N SER A 4 3.88 -16.40 2.53
CA SER A 4 4.85 -15.72 1.67
C SER A 4 4.35 -14.30 1.38
N THR A 5 5.16 -13.28 1.67
CA THR A 5 4.85 -11.88 1.37
C THR A 5 5.32 -11.45 -0.02
N SER A 6 5.77 -12.42 -0.82
CA SER A 6 6.24 -12.23 -2.18
C SER A 6 5.10 -11.76 -3.10
N PHE A 7 5.33 -10.69 -3.87
CA PHE A 7 4.31 -10.12 -4.77
C PHE A 7 3.70 -11.14 -5.75
N PRO A 8 4.48 -12.00 -6.43
CA PRO A 8 3.92 -13.05 -7.30
C PRO A 8 2.93 -13.96 -6.59
N THR A 9 3.25 -14.42 -5.37
CA THR A 9 2.38 -15.29 -4.59
C THR A 9 1.10 -14.56 -4.16
N LEU A 10 1.26 -13.33 -3.68
CA LEU A 10 0.14 -12.49 -3.25
C LEU A 10 -0.76 -12.06 -4.42
N ALA A 11 -0.20 -11.82 -5.60
CA ALA A 11 -0.97 -11.50 -6.80
C ALA A 11 -1.86 -12.68 -7.24
N GLU A 12 -1.37 -13.92 -7.10
CA GLU A 12 -2.18 -15.11 -7.34
C GLU A 12 -3.27 -15.29 -6.27
N GLY A 13 -2.94 -15.08 -4.99
CA GLY A 13 -3.94 -15.05 -3.91
C GLY A 13 -5.03 -14.01 -4.18
N TYR A 14 -4.65 -12.81 -4.63
CA TYR A 14 -5.58 -11.74 -4.98
C TYR A 14 -6.44 -12.08 -6.20
N ARG A 15 -5.89 -12.82 -7.16
CA ARG A 15 -6.66 -13.35 -8.30
C ARG A 15 -7.76 -14.29 -7.81
N VAL A 16 -7.43 -15.25 -6.96
CA VAL A 16 -8.40 -16.19 -6.37
C VAL A 16 -9.46 -15.45 -5.56
N TYR A 17 -9.04 -14.47 -4.75
CA TYR A 17 -9.95 -13.58 -4.02
C TYR A 17 -10.94 -12.88 -4.94
N CYS A 18 -10.46 -12.26 -6.03
CA CYS A 18 -11.33 -11.56 -6.96
C CYS A 18 -12.30 -12.51 -7.70
N LEU A 19 -11.89 -13.75 -7.97
CA LEU A 19 -12.77 -14.78 -8.54
C LEU A 19 -13.89 -15.15 -7.55
N ALA A 20 -13.54 -15.35 -6.27
CA ALA A 20 -14.51 -15.66 -5.22
C ALA A 20 -15.54 -14.53 -5.01
N GLU A 21 -15.12 -13.28 -5.16
CA GLU A 21 -15.97 -12.08 -5.10
C GLU A 21 -16.81 -11.84 -6.38
N GLY A 22 -16.78 -12.76 -7.35
CA GLY A 22 -17.55 -12.66 -8.58
C GLY A 22 -17.10 -11.54 -9.52
N LYS A 23 -15.85 -11.06 -9.41
CA LYS A 23 -15.32 -10.05 -10.35
C LYS A 23 -15.21 -10.66 -11.74
N SER A 24 -15.55 -9.85 -12.76
CA SER A 24 -15.43 -10.31 -14.14
C SER A 24 -13.97 -10.62 -14.52
N PRO A 25 -13.72 -11.59 -15.43
CA PRO A 25 -12.38 -11.89 -15.92
C PRO A 25 -11.64 -10.66 -16.46
N LYS A 26 -12.37 -9.71 -17.06
CA LYS A 26 -11.81 -8.45 -17.56
C LYS A 26 -11.28 -7.59 -16.40
N THR A 27 -12.05 -7.44 -15.33
CA THR A 27 -11.64 -6.67 -14.15
C THR A 27 -10.42 -7.29 -13.48
N ILE A 28 -10.40 -8.62 -13.33
CA ILE A 28 -9.27 -9.35 -12.75
C ILE A 28 -8.00 -9.12 -13.57
N ARG A 29 -8.05 -9.33 -14.90
CA ARG A 29 -6.91 -9.04 -15.78
C ARG A 29 -6.43 -7.60 -15.64
N TRP A 30 -7.34 -6.65 -15.51
CA TRP A 30 -6.99 -5.25 -15.36
C TRP A 30 -6.27 -4.96 -14.04
N TYR A 31 -6.71 -5.57 -12.94
CA TYR A 31 -6.04 -5.46 -11.65
C TYR A 31 -4.65 -6.09 -11.67
N LEU A 32 -4.55 -7.33 -12.15
CA LEU A 32 -3.26 -8.04 -12.20
C LEU A 32 -2.26 -7.34 -13.13
N GLY A 33 -2.73 -6.82 -14.28
CA GLY A 33 -1.88 -6.04 -15.19
C GLY A 33 -1.30 -4.80 -14.50
N LYS A 34 -2.09 -4.09 -13.70
CA LYS A 34 -1.62 -2.92 -12.94
C LYS A 34 -0.63 -3.30 -11.83
N LEU A 35 -0.88 -4.40 -11.13
CA LEU A 35 0.04 -4.93 -10.13
C LEU A 35 1.37 -5.36 -10.76
N ARG A 36 1.36 -5.88 -11.99
CA ARG A 36 2.57 -6.23 -12.74
C ARG A 36 3.43 -4.99 -13.03
N ILE A 37 2.83 -3.92 -13.56
CA ILE A 37 3.57 -2.67 -13.83
C ILE A 37 4.13 -2.07 -12.54
N PHE A 38 3.41 -2.17 -11.42
CA PHE A 38 3.94 -1.73 -10.13
C PHE A 38 5.14 -2.57 -9.66
N GLN A 39 5.13 -3.89 -9.86
CA GLN A 39 6.27 -4.76 -9.56
C GLN A 39 7.49 -4.43 -10.44
N GLU A 40 7.27 -4.17 -11.73
CA GLU A 40 8.31 -3.73 -12.65
C GLU A 40 8.94 -2.41 -12.16
N TYR A 41 8.12 -1.46 -11.73
CA TYR A 41 8.59 -0.21 -11.12
C TYR A 41 9.43 -0.46 -9.85
N LEU A 42 8.95 -1.28 -8.90
CA LEU A 42 9.73 -1.60 -7.68
C LEU A 42 11.09 -2.20 -8.03
N THR A 43 11.11 -3.14 -8.98
CA THR A 43 12.34 -3.78 -9.46
C THR A 43 13.29 -2.75 -10.07
N ALA A 44 12.78 -1.83 -10.90
CA ALA A 44 13.58 -0.76 -11.50
C ALA A 44 14.15 0.23 -10.45
N GLN A 45 13.48 0.39 -9.31
CA GLN A 45 13.95 1.20 -8.19
C GLN A 45 14.87 0.42 -7.22
N GLY A 46 15.19 -0.85 -7.49
CA GLY A 46 15.97 -1.70 -6.60
C GLY A 46 15.24 -2.08 -5.29
N ILE A 47 13.92 -1.94 -5.26
CA ILE A 47 13.08 -2.26 -4.10
C ILE A 47 12.70 -3.74 -4.17
N PRO A 48 12.89 -4.52 -3.09
CA PRO A 48 12.50 -5.94 -3.07
C PRO A 48 11.01 -6.12 -3.38
N LEU A 49 10.68 -7.21 -4.08
CA LEU A 49 9.30 -7.63 -4.36
C LEU A 49 8.64 -8.31 -3.14
N ASP A 50 8.75 -7.65 -1.99
CA ASP A 50 8.13 -8.02 -0.74
C ASP A 50 7.05 -6.99 -0.38
N ALA A 51 5.78 -7.42 -0.33
CA ALA A 51 4.66 -6.54 -0.01
C ALA A 51 4.74 -5.97 1.41
N ALA A 52 5.39 -6.66 2.35
CA ALA A 52 5.60 -6.16 3.70
C ALA A 52 6.58 -4.96 3.76
N ALA A 53 7.45 -4.84 2.75
CA ALA A 53 8.42 -3.74 2.61
C ALA A 53 7.84 -2.53 1.86
N VAL A 54 6.64 -2.63 1.26
CA VAL A 54 6.08 -1.57 0.42
C VAL A 54 5.34 -0.52 1.25
N THR A 55 5.86 0.71 1.22
CA THR A 55 5.33 1.87 1.95
C THR A 55 4.41 2.77 1.16
N THR A 56 3.62 3.55 1.89
CA THR A 56 2.81 4.64 1.32
C THR A 56 3.68 5.64 0.55
N ALA A 57 4.96 5.79 0.92
CA ALA A 57 5.91 6.57 0.14
C ALA A 57 6.21 5.92 -1.22
N HIS A 58 6.43 4.60 -1.28
CA HIS A 58 6.60 3.88 -2.56
C HIS A 58 5.34 3.98 -3.45
N LEU A 59 4.15 3.88 -2.85
CA LEU A 59 2.89 4.04 -3.59
C LEU A 59 2.75 5.45 -4.18
N ARG A 60 3.05 6.49 -3.40
CA ARG A 60 3.00 7.88 -3.87
C ARG A 60 4.07 8.15 -4.93
N ALA A 61 5.29 7.67 -4.72
CA ALA A 61 6.39 7.80 -5.68
C ALA A 61 6.02 7.16 -7.02
N PHE A 62 5.39 5.98 -6.99
CA PHE A 62 4.89 5.33 -8.21
C PHE A 62 3.82 6.16 -8.93
N LEU A 63 2.88 6.78 -8.22
CA LEU A 63 1.88 7.65 -8.86
C LEU A 63 2.48 8.92 -9.45
N VAL A 64 3.55 9.45 -8.84
CA VAL A 64 4.33 10.57 -9.39
C VAL A 64 5.06 10.12 -10.67
N HIS A 65 5.75 8.99 -10.63
CA HIS A 65 6.40 8.39 -11.80
C HIS A 65 5.43 8.18 -12.97
N LEU A 66 4.25 7.62 -12.71
CA LEU A 66 3.20 7.46 -13.74
C LEU A 66 2.75 8.78 -14.39
N ARG A 67 2.83 9.88 -13.66
CA ARG A 67 2.41 11.21 -14.13
C ARG A 67 3.52 11.91 -14.92
N GLU A 68 4.77 11.77 -14.46
CA GLU A 68 5.90 12.57 -14.92
C GLU A 68 6.74 11.85 -15.98
N ASP A 69 6.90 10.53 -15.87
CA ASP A 69 7.86 9.78 -16.67
C ASP A 69 7.21 8.80 -17.66
N VAL A 70 5.92 8.51 -17.48
CA VAL A 70 5.22 7.51 -18.29
C VAL A 70 4.37 8.17 -19.38
N GLN A 71 4.72 7.87 -20.62
CA GLN A 71 3.96 8.28 -21.80
C GLN A 71 2.65 7.49 -21.96
N ALA A 72 1.70 8.09 -22.65
CA ALA A 72 0.41 7.50 -22.91
C ALA A 72 0.56 6.23 -23.75
N ASP A 73 -0.25 5.21 -23.40
CA ASP A 73 -0.24 3.89 -24.04
C ASP A 73 1.08 3.11 -23.92
N ALA A 74 2.08 3.58 -23.15
CA ALA A 74 3.35 2.88 -22.93
C ALA A 74 3.20 1.43 -22.40
N HIS A 75 2.17 1.18 -21.59
CA HIS A 75 1.87 -0.14 -21.03
C HIS A 75 0.74 -0.86 -21.78
N ASN A 76 0.35 -0.39 -22.97
CA ASN A 76 -0.72 -0.99 -23.76
C ASN A 76 -0.12 -1.86 -24.87
N PRO A 77 -0.26 -3.19 -24.81
CA PRO A 77 0.33 -4.07 -25.85
C PRO A 77 -0.38 -3.95 -27.21
N LEU A 78 -1.57 -3.34 -27.26
CA LEU A 78 -2.38 -3.25 -28.48
C LEU A 78 -2.25 -1.90 -29.19
N LYS A 79 -1.56 -0.93 -28.58
CA LYS A 79 -1.44 0.43 -29.12
C LYS A 79 0.01 0.90 -29.02
N PRO A 80 0.52 1.62 -30.03
CA PRO A 80 1.83 2.25 -29.90
C PRO A 80 1.81 3.30 -28.79
N THR A 81 2.96 3.47 -28.15
CA THR A 81 3.20 4.58 -27.22
C THR A 81 3.03 5.90 -27.96
N ARG A 82 2.39 6.86 -27.32
CA ARG A 82 2.16 8.19 -27.87
C ARG A 82 2.94 9.21 -27.06
N ASP A 83 3.45 10.22 -27.75
CA ASP A 83 4.11 11.36 -27.11
C ASP A 83 3.08 12.30 -26.46
N ALA A 84 2.52 11.84 -25.35
CA ALA A 84 1.53 12.52 -24.55
C ALA A 84 1.60 12.00 -23.11
N PRO A 85 1.22 12.80 -22.10
CA PRO A 85 1.18 12.34 -20.72
C PRO A 85 0.12 11.25 -20.52
N LEU A 86 0.35 10.36 -19.56
CA LEU A 86 -0.61 9.34 -19.20
C LEU A 86 -1.93 9.97 -18.71
N ALA A 87 -3.06 9.48 -19.24
CA ALA A 87 -4.37 10.03 -18.87
C ALA A 87 -4.65 9.90 -17.36
N ALA A 88 -5.20 10.95 -16.75
CA ALA A 88 -5.52 10.98 -15.32
C ALA A 88 -6.41 9.80 -14.88
N GLY A 89 -7.38 9.39 -15.71
CA GLY A 89 -8.22 8.23 -15.45
C GLY A 89 -7.45 6.91 -15.36
N THR A 90 -6.35 6.77 -16.11
CA THR A 90 -5.46 5.61 -16.04
C THR A 90 -4.69 5.58 -14.73
N ILE A 91 -4.14 6.73 -14.30
CA ILE A 91 -3.45 6.89 -13.01
C ILE A 91 -4.41 6.59 -11.84
N GLN A 92 -5.65 7.09 -11.90
CA GLN A 92 -6.69 6.77 -10.91
C GLN A 92 -7.03 5.27 -10.89
N GLY A 93 -6.98 4.61 -12.07
CA GLY A 93 -7.09 3.16 -12.16
C GLY A 93 -5.99 2.44 -11.38
N TYR A 94 -4.72 2.88 -11.49
CA TYR A 94 -3.62 2.34 -10.70
C TYR A 94 -3.83 2.55 -9.20
N ALA A 95 -4.14 3.78 -8.78
CA ALA A 95 -4.38 4.10 -7.37
C ALA A 95 -5.51 3.24 -6.78
N ARG A 96 -6.61 3.05 -7.51
CA ARG A 96 -7.73 2.20 -7.08
C ARG A 96 -7.31 0.74 -6.91
N THR A 97 -6.58 0.18 -7.88
CA THR A 97 -6.11 -1.20 -7.79
C THR A 97 -5.16 -1.40 -6.62
N LEU A 98 -4.18 -0.52 -6.44
CA LEU A 98 -3.23 -0.59 -5.33
C LEU A 98 -3.96 -0.52 -3.98
N LYS A 99 -4.87 0.44 -3.81
CA LYS A 99 -5.66 0.56 -2.58
C LYS A 99 -6.47 -0.70 -2.29
N ALA A 100 -7.11 -1.28 -3.31
CA ALA A 100 -7.91 -2.50 -3.16
C ALA A 100 -7.04 -3.71 -2.81
N PHE A 101 -5.88 -3.85 -3.44
CA PHE A 101 -4.92 -4.93 -3.17
C PHE A 101 -4.36 -4.87 -1.75
N PHE A 102 -3.83 -3.72 -1.32
CA PHE A 102 -3.28 -3.57 0.04
C PHE A 102 -4.36 -3.64 1.13
N ALA A 103 -5.59 -3.21 0.85
CA ALA A 103 -6.71 -3.40 1.76
C ALA A 103 -7.08 -4.88 1.93
N TRP A 104 -7.01 -5.67 0.86
CA TRP A 104 -7.20 -7.12 0.91
C TRP A 104 -6.07 -7.81 1.69
N LEU A 105 -4.81 -7.47 1.41
CA LEU A 105 -3.65 -7.97 2.17
C LEU A 105 -3.80 -7.74 3.68
N ALA A 106 -4.28 -6.56 4.06
CA ALA A 106 -4.49 -6.22 5.45
C ALA A 106 -5.64 -6.94 6.14
N ARG A 107 -6.61 -7.43 5.37
CA ARG A 107 -7.75 -8.15 5.89
C ARG A 107 -7.48 -9.65 6.01
N GLU A 108 -6.86 -10.24 4.98
CA GLU A 108 -6.74 -11.70 4.83
C GLU A 108 -5.34 -12.23 5.20
N GLU A 109 -4.28 -11.48 4.86
CA GLU A 109 -2.89 -11.94 5.03
C GLU A 109 -2.24 -11.40 6.31
N GLY A 110 -2.97 -10.58 7.08
CA GLY A 110 -2.47 -9.96 8.32
C GLY A 110 -1.32 -8.96 8.10
N LEU A 111 -1.06 -8.56 6.84
CA LEU A 111 -0.08 -7.53 6.53
C LEU A 111 -0.61 -6.16 6.96
N PRO A 112 0.17 -5.33 7.66
CA PRO A 112 -0.37 -4.08 8.16
C PRO A 112 -0.78 -3.17 6.98
N LYS A 113 -1.93 -2.50 7.16
CA LYS A 113 -2.62 -1.66 6.15
C LYS A 113 -1.78 -0.49 5.65
N ASP A 114 -0.80 -0.11 6.47
CA ASP A 114 0.41 0.62 6.16
C ASP A 114 1.56 -0.34 6.50
N PRO A 115 2.64 -0.51 5.71
CA PRO A 115 3.77 -1.24 6.27
C PRO A 115 4.21 -0.47 7.52
N PRO A 116 4.72 -1.18 8.54
CA PRO A 116 4.92 -0.59 9.83
C PRO A 116 5.72 0.69 9.67
N SER A 117 5.25 1.74 10.33
CA SER A 117 6.03 2.83 10.85
C SER A 117 7.17 2.33 11.76
N ALA A 118 8.01 1.43 11.26
CA ALA A 118 9.30 1.04 11.81
C ALA A 118 10.35 2.13 11.53
N TRP A 119 9.94 3.38 11.28
CA TRP A 119 10.73 4.49 11.73
C TRP A 119 10.60 4.49 13.26
N ALA A 120 11.64 4.00 13.91
CA ALA A 120 11.89 4.34 15.29
C ALA A 120 12.00 5.86 15.36
N SER A 121 10.88 6.54 15.58
CA SER A 121 10.93 7.83 16.26
C SER A 121 11.65 7.56 17.57
N PRO A 122 12.75 8.26 17.90
CA PRO A 122 13.29 8.14 19.24
C PRO A 122 12.15 8.54 20.17
N ARG A 123 11.62 7.54 20.88
CA ARG A 123 10.57 7.69 21.87
C ARG A 123 11.09 8.79 22.80
N ARG A 124 10.57 10.01 22.68
CA ARG A 124 10.94 11.11 23.55
C ARG A 124 10.55 10.61 24.94
N ARG A 125 11.54 10.19 25.73
CA ARG A 125 11.34 9.85 27.13
C ARG A 125 10.88 11.15 27.76
N THR A 126 9.58 11.33 27.92
CA THR A 126 9.10 12.26 28.92
C THR A 126 9.57 11.70 30.27
N PRO A 127 10.32 12.47 31.07
CA PRO A 127 10.59 12.05 32.43
C PRO A 127 9.24 11.87 33.12
N SER A 128 8.99 10.65 33.58
CA SER A 128 7.89 10.33 34.46
C SER A 128 8.06 11.14 35.75
N SER A 129 7.37 12.26 35.88
CA SER A 129 7.24 12.94 37.17
C SER A 129 6.03 12.40 37.92
N ARG A 130 6.28 11.41 38.77
CA ARG A 130 5.57 11.19 40.04
C ARG A 130 6.48 10.32 40.93
N PRO A 131 6.39 10.36 42.27
CA PRO A 131 5.32 10.95 43.10
C PRO A 131 5.89 11.93 44.17
N SER A 132 5.09 12.63 44.99
CA SER A 132 4.48 12.14 46.24
C SER A 132 4.06 13.38 47.10
N PRO A 133 3.58 13.27 48.35
CA PRO A 133 2.23 12.94 48.81
C PRO A 133 1.49 14.11 49.56
N SER A 134 0.17 13.94 49.69
CA SER A 134 -0.83 14.34 50.72
C SER A 134 -0.54 15.45 51.79
N PRO A 135 -1.56 16.18 52.31
CA PRO A 135 -2.51 15.57 53.24
C PRO A 135 -4.01 15.94 53.05
N ARG A 136 -4.84 15.03 53.58
CA ARG A 136 -6.28 15.16 53.86
C ARG A 136 -6.59 16.34 54.78
N CYS A 137 -7.80 16.91 54.63
CA CYS A 137 -8.73 17.31 55.70
C CYS A 137 -10.09 17.63 55.02
N SER A 138 -11.04 16.69 54.98
CA SER A 138 -12.18 16.58 55.92
C SER A 138 -13.17 17.76 55.86
N ALA A 139 -14.39 17.49 55.38
CA ALA A 139 -15.64 18.24 55.68
C ALA A 139 -15.94 18.21 57.22
N PRO A 140 -16.92 18.93 57.82
CA PRO A 140 -18.19 19.40 57.23
C PRO A 140 -18.81 20.73 57.81
N SER A 141 -20.02 21.03 57.31
CA SER A 141 -21.16 21.73 57.96
C SER A 141 -21.14 23.24 58.20
N GLY A 142 -22.14 23.91 57.64
CA GLY A 142 -22.61 25.27 57.94
C GLY A 142 -23.85 25.57 57.12
#